data_AF-A0A525D4P4-F1
#
_entry.id   AF-A0A525D4P4-F1
#
_cell.length_a   1.000
_cell.length_b   1.000
_cell.length_c   1.000
_cell.angle_alpha   90.00
_cell.angle_beta   90.00
_cell.angle_gamma   90.00
#
_symmetry.space_group_name_H-M   'P 1'
#
loop_
_entity.id
_entity.type
_entity.pdbx_description
1 polymer ?
#
loop_
_entity_poly.entity_id
_entity_poly.type
_entity_poly.pdbx_seq_one_letter_code
_entity_poly.pdbx_strand_id
1 'polypeptide(L)'
;GMIDNVVRPLFMKGSADMNTILIFFSILGGLNLFGLAGLLYGPLIFGITLVLFYIYDLEFNEFLNHQDTQNDMDTVAEQDPLPEETPGKEISDETV
;
A
#
# COMPACT_ATOMS: atom_id res chain seq x y z
N GLY A 1 0.30 -16.69 1.05
CA GLY A 1 -0.99 -16.47 0.39
C GLY A 1 -0.73 -15.80 -0.94
N MET A 2 -0.97 -16.48 -2.07
CA MET A 2 -0.88 -15.85 -3.40
C MET A 2 -2.10 -14.98 -3.68
N ILE A 3 -3.25 -15.33 -3.07
CA ILE A 3 -4.49 -14.58 -3.21
C ILE A 3 -4.32 -13.15 -2.69
N ASP A 4 -3.63 -12.97 -1.56
CA ASP A 4 -3.42 -11.66 -0.93
C ASP A 4 -2.57 -10.71 -1.80
N ASN A 5 -1.63 -11.27 -2.57
CA ASN A 5 -0.78 -10.53 -3.51
C ASN A 5 -1.53 -10.04 -4.75
N VAL A 6 -2.68 -10.63 -5.09
CA VAL A 6 -3.52 -10.23 -6.23
C VAL A 6 -4.67 -9.34 -5.77
N VAL A 7 -5.28 -9.70 -4.64
CA VAL A 7 -6.40 -9.00 -3.99
C VAL A 7 -5.98 -7.57 -3.64
N ARG A 8 -4.86 -7.38 -2.92
CA ARG A 8 -4.42 -6.05 -2.47
C ARG A 8 -4.29 -5.00 -3.61
N PRO A 9 -3.53 -5.25 -4.69
CA PRO A 9 -3.41 -4.28 -5.78
C PRO A 9 -4.69 -4.13 -6.62
N LEU A 10 -5.56 -5.14 -6.65
CA LEU A 10 -6.86 -5.04 -7.33
C LEU A 10 -7.80 -4.05 -6.63
N PHE A 11 -7.77 -3.98 -5.30
CA PHE A 11 -8.57 -3.03 -4.52
C PHE A 11 -7.91 -1.64 -4.39
N MET A 12 -6.57 -1.54 -4.40
CA MET A 12 -5.83 -0.27 -4.29
C MET A 12 -5.61 0.48 -5.63
N LYS A 13 -5.85 -0.14 -6.80
CA LYS A 13 -5.71 0.55 -8.10
C LYS A 13 -6.90 1.49 -8.36
N GLY A 14 -6.85 2.66 -7.76
CA GLY A 14 -7.96 3.62 -7.72
C GLY A 14 -8.27 4.44 -8.99
N SER A 15 -7.83 4.13 -10.23
CA SER A 15 -8.13 5.08 -11.33
C SER A 15 -8.23 4.65 -12.80
N ALA A 16 -7.56 3.62 -13.33
CA ALA A 16 -7.33 3.68 -14.80
C ALA A 16 -8.13 2.73 -15.69
N ASP A 17 -8.48 1.53 -15.22
CA ASP A 17 -9.21 0.56 -16.05
C ASP A 17 -10.32 -0.04 -15.19
N MET A 18 -11.55 0.47 -15.36
CA MET A 18 -12.75 -0.03 -14.71
C MET A 18 -12.85 -1.52 -15.04
N ASN A 19 -12.41 -2.35 -14.09
CA ASN A 19 -12.05 -3.73 -14.38
C ASN A 19 -13.31 -4.47 -14.86
N THR A 20 -13.41 -4.65 -16.17
CA THR A 20 -14.57 -5.24 -16.84
C THR A 20 -14.82 -6.65 -16.30
N ILE A 21 -13.77 -7.31 -15.81
CA ILE A 21 -13.85 -8.61 -15.15
C ILE A 21 -14.69 -8.52 -13.85
N LEU A 22 -14.57 -7.45 -13.07
CA LEU A 22 -15.39 -7.26 -11.86
C LEU A 22 -16.88 -7.10 -12.19
N ILE A 23 -17.19 -6.32 -13.22
CA ILE A 23 -18.57 -6.15 -13.70
C ILE A 23 -19.10 -7.49 -14.23
N PHE A 24 -18.28 -8.23 -14.98
CA PHE A 24 -18.63 -9.56 -15.49
C PHE A 24 -18.92 -10.56 -14.36
N PHE A 25 -18.06 -10.64 -13.35
CA PHE A 25 -18.30 -11.48 -12.18
C PHE A 25 -19.53 -11.06 -11.38
N SER A 26 -19.75 -9.75 -11.27
CA SER A 26 -20.92 -9.20 -10.60
C SER A 26 -22.22 -9.57 -11.32
N ILE A 27 -22.24 -9.52 -12.65
CA ILE A 27 -23.37 -9.97 -13.47
C ILE A 27 -23.55 -11.49 -13.34
N LEU A 28 -22.49 -12.30 -13.49
CA LEU A 28 -22.56 -13.75 -13.34
C LEU A 28 -23.06 -14.18 -11.96
N GLY A 29 -22.52 -13.57 -10.90
CA GLY A 29 -22.93 -13.83 -9.52
C GLY A 29 -24.37 -13.40 -9.26
N GLY A 30 -24.75 -12.22 -9.75
CA GLY A 30 -26.13 -11.72 -9.70
C GLY A 30 -27.09 -12.66 -10.41
N LEU A 31 -26.76 -13.11 -11.62
CA LEU A 31 -27.55 -14.07 -12.38
C LEU A 31 -27.72 -15.40 -11.64
N ASN A 32 -26.69 -15.90 -10.95
CA ASN A 32 -26.80 -17.13 -10.16
C ASN A 32 -27.66 -16.99 -8.90
N LEU A 33 -27.60 -15.83 -8.22
CA LEU A 33 -28.32 -15.59 -6.96
C LEU A 33 -29.77 -15.15 -7.16
N PHE A 34 -30.00 -14.27 -8.14
CA PHE A 34 -31.28 -13.57 -8.35
C PHE A 34 -31.91 -13.82 -9.73
N GLY A 35 -31.31 -14.67 -10.57
CA GLY A 35 -31.78 -14.90 -11.94
C GLY A 35 -31.65 -13.65 -12.81
N LEU A 36 -32.58 -13.44 -13.75
CA LEU A 36 -32.52 -12.31 -14.70
C LEU A 36 -32.47 -10.94 -14.00
N ALA A 37 -33.16 -10.78 -12.86
CA ALA A 37 -33.12 -9.56 -12.06
C ALA A 37 -31.71 -9.25 -11.53
N GLY A 38 -30.89 -10.29 -11.37
CA GLY A 38 -29.49 -10.21 -10.96
C GLY A 38 -28.58 -9.48 -11.94
N LEU A 39 -29.00 -9.28 -13.20
CA LEU A 39 -28.26 -8.43 -14.14
C LEU A 39 -28.21 -6.97 -13.66
N LEU A 40 -29.28 -6.49 -13.00
CA LEU A 40 -29.34 -5.15 -12.42
C LEU A 40 -28.82 -5.13 -10.99
N TYR A 41 -29.27 -6.08 -10.16
CA TYR A 41 -28.91 -6.11 -8.74
C TYR A 41 -27.45 -6.48 -8.50
N GLY A 42 -26.84 -7.31 -9.35
CA GLY A 42 -25.44 -7.73 -9.22
C GLY A 42 -24.50 -6.51 -9.20
N PRO A 43 -24.43 -5.73 -10.30
CA PRO A 43 -23.57 -4.55 -10.38
C PRO A 43 -23.91 -3.49 -9.34
N LEU A 44 -25.20 -3.34 -9.01
CA LEU A 44 -25.66 -2.38 -8.01
C LEU A 44 -25.08 -2.68 -6.62
N ILE A 45 -25.25 -3.91 -6.13
CA ILE A 45 -24.77 -4.32 -4.82
C ILE A 45 -23.24 -4.31 -4.81
N PHE A 46 -22.60 -4.81 -5.87
CA PHE A 46 -21.14 -4.85 -5.97
C PHE A 46 -20.52 -3.44 -5.99
N GLY A 47 -21.13 -2.49 -6.70
CA GLY A 47 -20.72 -1.09 -6.71
C GLY A 47 -20.78 -0.45 -5.32
N ILE A 48 -21.86 -0.70 -4.57
CA ILE A 48 -21.98 -0.21 -3.17
C ILE A 48 -20.86 -0.81 -2.30
N THR A 49 -20.60 -2.11 -2.42
CA THR A 49 -19.51 -2.76 -1.69
C THR A 49 -18.14 -2.15 -2.02
N LEU A 50 -17.86 -1.86 -3.29
CA LEU A 50 -16.62 -1.19 -3.69
C LEU A 50 -16.51 0.22 -3.12
N VAL A 51 -17.61 0.98 -3.09
CA VAL A 51 -17.64 2.31 -2.46
C VAL A 51 -17.36 2.21 -0.97
N LEU A 52 -17.92 1.21 -0.28
CA LEU A 52 -17.62 0.96 1.14
C LEU A 52 -16.13 0.64 1.36
N PHE A 53 -15.55 -0.21 0.52
CA PHE A 53 -14.12 -0.52 0.60
C PHE A 53 -13.26 0.70 0.28
N TYR A 54 -13.65 1.53 -0.67
CA TYR A 54 -12.96 2.77 -1.01
C TYR A 54 -12.91 3.74 0.18
N ILE A 55 -14.04 3.93 0.87
CA ILE A 55 -14.09 4.77 2.07
C ILE A 55 -13.28 4.15 3.21
N TYR A 56 -13.35 2.83 3.38
CA TYR A 56 -12.55 2.13 4.39
C TYR A 56 -11.05 2.28 4.15
N ASP A 57 -10.59 2.13 2.91
CA ASP A 57 -9.17 2.25 2.54
C ASP A 57 -8.67 3.69 2.72
N LEU A 58 -9.50 4.69 2.43
CA LEU A 58 -9.20 6.09 2.64
C LEU A 58 -8.88 6.38 4.11
N GLU A 59 -9.72 5.90 5.03
CA GLU A 59 -9.52 6.07 6.47
C GLU A 59 -8.37 5.19 7.00
N PHE A 60 -8.29 3.94 6.55
CA PHE A 60 -7.34 2.96 7.08
C PHE A 60 -5.88 3.28 6.74
N ASN A 61 -5.60 3.78 5.53
CA ASN A 61 -4.24 4.12 5.13
C ASN A 61 -3.67 5.34 5.86
N GLU A 62 -4.53 6.22 6.39
CA GLU A 62 -4.10 7.35 7.21
C GLU A 62 -3.43 6.86 8.52
N PHE A 63 -3.87 5.73 9.08
CA PHE A 63 -3.30 5.13 10.28
C PHE A 63 -1.96 4.41 10.05
N LEU A 64 -1.68 3.92 8.83
CA LEU A 64 -0.47 3.15 8.54
C LEU A 64 0.72 4.02 8.08
N ASN A 65 0.48 5.18 7.48
CA ASN A 65 1.54 6.08 7.01
C ASN A 65 2.29 6.84 8.12
N HIS A 66 1.86 6.71 9.38
CA HIS A 66 2.52 7.35 10.52
C HIS A 66 3.72 6.56 11.08
N GLN A 67 4.04 5.38 10.54
CA GLN A 67 5.13 4.52 11.07
C GLN A 67 6.36 4.42 10.17
N ASP A 68 6.36 4.98 8.96
CA ASP A 68 7.53 4.97 8.09
C ASP A 68 8.57 6.05 8.46
N THR A 69 8.16 7.16 9.08
CA THR A 69 9.11 8.23 9.50
C THR A 69 9.87 7.90 10.78
N GLN A 70 9.43 6.90 11.56
CA GLN A 70 10.08 6.56 12.85
C GLN A 70 11.31 5.66 12.65
N ASN A 71 11.36 4.83 11.59
CA ASN A 71 12.44 3.87 11.35
C ASN A 71 13.76 4.51 10.88
N ASP A 72 13.76 5.77 10.45
CA ASP A 72 14.99 6.50 10.10
C ASP A 72 15.74 7.03 11.34
N MET A 73 15.10 7.08 12.51
CA MET A 73 15.72 7.57 13.76
C MET A 73 16.35 6.45 14.60
N ASP A 74 15.98 5.18 14.39
CA ASP A 74 16.55 4.05 15.13
C ASP A 74 17.92 3.62 14.57
N THR A 75 18.24 3.98 13.32
CA THR A 75 19.51 3.64 12.67
C THR A 75 20.68 4.56 13.07
N VAL A 76 20.42 5.67 13.78
CA VAL A 76 21.45 6.66 14.16
C VAL A 76 21.93 6.48 15.60
N ALA A 77 21.20 5.75 16.46
CA ALA A 77 21.46 5.68 17.90
C ALA A 77 22.23 4.44 18.38
N GLU A 78 22.62 3.52 17.50
CA GLU A 78 23.29 2.26 17.88
C GLU A 78 24.78 2.20 17.47
N GLN A 79 25.51 3.32 17.59
CA GLN A 79 26.98 3.33 17.61
C GLN A 79 27.49 4.34 18.65
N ASP A 80 27.88 3.86 19.83
CA ASP A 80 28.67 4.59 20.83
C ASP A 80 29.70 3.60 21.44
N PRO A 81 30.84 4.03 22.00
CA PRO A 81 32.08 4.38 21.30
C PRO A 81 33.24 3.42 21.68
N LEU A 82 34.32 3.40 20.89
CA LEU A 82 35.60 2.80 21.32
C LEU A 82 36.68 3.90 21.42
N PRO A 83 37.61 3.79 22.39
CA PRO A 83 38.32 4.92 22.99
C PRO A 83 39.44 5.49 22.13
N GLU A 84 39.79 6.73 22.46
CA GLU A 84 40.95 7.52 22.02
C GLU A 84 42.19 6.70 21.61
N GLU A 85 42.76 7.03 20.44
CA GLU A 85 44.16 7.44 20.32
C GLU A 85 44.31 8.45 19.17
N THR A 86 44.42 9.74 19.48
CA THR A 86 45.25 10.67 18.69
C THR A 86 46.65 10.60 19.28
N PRO A 87 47.71 10.34 18.49
CA PRO A 87 48.37 11.48 17.83
C PRO A 87 49.16 11.13 16.55
N GLY A 88 49.10 11.97 15.51
CA GLY A 88 49.94 11.78 14.32
C GLY A 88 49.86 12.90 13.30
N LYS A 89 50.44 14.05 13.65
CA LYS A 89 50.69 15.20 12.79
C LYS A 89 51.55 14.80 11.58
N GLU A 90 51.06 15.01 10.37
CA GLU A 90 51.94 15.25 9.22
C GLU A 90 51.38 16.39 8.36
N ILE A 91 52.16 17.46 8.34
CA ILE A 91 51.95 18.70 7.61
C ILE A 91 52.88 18.59 6.40
N SER A 92 52.33 18.46 5.20
CA SER A 92 52.95 18.76 3.90
C SER A 92 51.90 18.37 2.86
N ASP A 93 51.38 19.29 2.05
CA ASP A 93 52.19 19.86 0.99
C ASP A 93 52.08 21.38 0.86
N GLU A 94 53.27 21.98 0.88
CA GLU A 94 53.65 23.23 0.23
C GLU A 94 53.12 23.28 -1.22
N THR A 95 52.43 24.34 -1.64
CA THR A 95 52.97 25.60 -2.20
C THR A 95 53.28 25.52 -3.70
N VAL A 96 52.74 26.56 -4.37
CA VAL A 96 52.99 27.13 -5.70
C VAL A 96 52.11 26.63 -6.84
#